data_AF-A0A4Q3C860-F1
#
_entry.id   AF-A0A4Q3C860-F1
#
_cell.length_a   1.000
_cell.length_b   1.000
_cell.length_c   1.000
_cell.angle_alpha   90.00
_cell.angle_beta   90.00
_cell.angle_gamma   90.00
#
_symmetry.space_group_name_H-M   'P 1'
#
loop_
_entity.id
_entity.type
_entity.pdbx_description
1 polymer ?
#
loop_
_entity_poly.entity_id
_entity_poly.type
_entity_poly.pdbx_seq_one_letter_code
_entity_poly.pdbx_strand_id
1 'polypeptide(L)'
;MKQKAVEAIQLEADITVTEYKRLLIEEENKNIMLTIALEKERNDLLEQRLEANQRELMGNSLYIHQKNRLLADLKEHMQEMDATYPHARPEALKSIQSSLQDGQHLDEEWNKFKLHFEQVHPSFFKDLQAAHPTLTKYELRLYAYFHINLSTKEIAALLNIAPASVRQAKARLNKKMNLIG
;
A
#
# COMPACT_ATOMS: atom_id res chain seq x y z
N MET A 1 42.18 22.48 64.65
CA MET A 1 41.22 21.36 64.82
C MET A 1 39.84 21.64 64.19
N LYS A 2 39.25 22.84 64.33
CA LYS A 2 37.93 23.17 63.74
C LYS A 2 37.89 23.19 62.20
N GLN A 3 38.91 23.73 61.51
CA GLN A 3 38.95 23.82 60.04
C GLN A 3 38.87 22.45 59.34
N LYS A 4 39.64 21.47 59.82
CA LYS A 4 39.66 20.10 59.27
C LYS A 4 38.31 19.38 59.42
N ALA A 5 37.57 19.66 60.50
CA ALA A 5 36.25 19.08 60.71
C ALA A 5 35.22 19.64 59.72
N VAL A 6 35.30 20.94 59.41
CA VAL A 6 34.44 21.59 58.41
C VAL A 6 34.74 21.07 57.00
N GLU A 7 36.02 20.93 56.64
CA GLU A 7 36.44 20.34 55.36
C GLU A 7 35.98 18.89 55.20
N ALA A 8 36.04 18.09 56.27
CA ALA A 8 35.56 16.71 56.24
C ALA A 8 34.05 16.62 55.98
N ILE A 9 33.26 17.46 56.65
CA ILE A 9 31.79 17.52 56.46
C ILE A 9 31.45 17.98 55.04
N GLN A 10 32.17 18.97 54.52
CA GLN A 10 31.97 19.46 53.15
C GLN A 10 32.27 18.37 52.11
N LEU A 11 33.37 17.64 52.30
CA LEU A 11 33.76 16.54 51.43
C LEU A 11 32.71 15.41 51.44
N GLU A 12 32.18 15.07 52.62
CA GLU A 12 31.15 14.03 52.76
C GLU A 12 29.82 14.43 52.10
N ALA A 13 29.45 15.71 52.19
CA ALA A 13 28.31 16.25 51.48
C ALA A 13 28.50 16.22 49.94
N ASP A 14 29.68 16.59 49.44
CA ASP A 14 29.99 16.58 48.01
C ASP A 14 30.00 15.14 47.44
N ILE A 15 30.48 14.16 48.21
CA ILE A 15 30.42 12.73 47.86
C ILE A 15 28.95 12.29 47.73
N THR A 16 28.11 12.62 48.72
CA THR A 16 26.69 12.22 48.73
C THR A 16 25.93 12.84 47.56
N VAL A 17 26.18 14.13 47.25
CA VAL A 17 25.57 14.80 46.09
C VAL A 17 26.02 14.15 44.78
N THR A 18 27.29 13.74 44.69
CA THR A 18 27.82 13.07 43.50
C THR A 18 27.21 11.68 43.32
N GLU A 19 27.05 10.91 44.40
CA GLU A 19 26.37 9.61 44.39
C GLU A 19 24.91 9.73 43.96
N TYR A 20 24.18 10.73 44.47
CA TYR A 20 22.79 10.99 44.08
C TYR A 20 22.67 11.34 42.59
N LYS A 21 23.55 12.21 42.07
CA LYS A 21 23.59 12.54 40.64
C LYS A 21 23.89 11.32 39.79
N ARG A 22 24.79 10.45 40.23
CA ARG A 22 25.10 9.20 39.52
C ARG A 22 23.88 8.27 39.46
N LEU A 23 23.16 8.10 40.55
CA LEU A 23 21.94 7.27 40.59
C LEU A 23 20.86 7.83 39.67
N LEU A 24 20.68 9.15 39.63
CA LEU A 24 19.72 9.79 38.72
C LEU A 24 20.08 9.53 37.25
N ILE A 25 21.35 9.66 36.88
CA ILE A 25 21.84 9.36 35.53
C ILE A 25 21.63 7.88 35.19
N GLU A 26 21.88 6.97 36.13
CA GLU A 26 21.65 5.53 35.92
C GLU A 26 20.16 5.23 35.66
N GLU A 27 19.24 5.88 36.37
CA GLU A 27 17.79 5.74 36.14
C GLU A 27 17.32 6.39 34.82
N GLU A 28 17.84 7.57 34.48
CA GLU A 28 17.57 8.21 33.18
C GLU A 28 18.04 7.32 32.01
N ASN A 29 19.25 6.75 32.13
CA ASN A 29 19.79 5.83 31.13
C ASN A 29 18.93 4.57 30.98
N LYS A 30 18.41 4.01 32.08
CA LYS A 30 17.47 2.88 32.02
C LYS A 30 16.18 3.25 31.28
N ASN A 31 15.60 4.41 31.58
CA ASN A 31 14.38 4.88 30.91
C ASN A 31 14.60 5.13 29.41
N ILE A 32 15.74 5.71 29.03
CA ILE A 32 16.11 5.91 27.63
C ILE A 32 16.25 4.56 26.92
N MET A 33 16.95 3.60 27.53
CA MET A 33 17.10 2.25 26.99
C MET A 33 15.76 1.54 26.80
N LEU A 34 14.84 1.67 27.75
CA LEU A 34 13.50 1.10 27.67
C LEU A 34 12.70 1.70 26.51
N THR A 35 12.78 3.03 26.36
CA THR A 35 12.10 3.76 25.28
C THR A 35 12.62 3.35 23.90
N ILE A 36 13.95 3.23 23.76
CA ILE A 36 14.58 2.77 22.52
C ILE A 36 14.13 1.35 22.17
N ALA A 37 14.05 0.45 23.16
CA ALA A 37 13.61 -0.93 22.94
C ALA A 37 12.16 -0.99 22.45
N LEU A 38 11.25 -0.20 23.06
CA LEU A 38 9.84 -0.12 22.66
C LEU A 38 9.67 0.43 21.23
N GLU A 39 10.36 1.51 20.89
CA GLU A 39 10.30 2.09 19.54
C GLU A 39 10.88 1.14 18.49
N LYS A 40 11.93 0.38 18.83
CA LYS A 40 12.49 -0.64 17.95
C LYS A 40 11.50 -1.76 17.69
N GLU A 41 10.88 -2.32 18.73
CA GLU A 41 9.86 -3.37 18.59
C GLU A 41 8.67 -2.89 17.75
N ARG A 42 8.25 -1.63 17.95
CA ARG A 42 7.20 -1.01 17.15
C ARG A 42 7.58 -0.90 15.67
N ASN A 43 8.80 -0.47 15.36
CA ASN A 43 9.28 -0.37 13.99
C ASN A 43 9.38 -1.74 13.32
N ASP A 44 9.92 -2.74 14.03
CA ASP A 44 10.01 -4.11 13.52
C ASP A 44 8.61 -4.66 13.18
N LEU A 45 7.61 -4.40 14.03
CA LEU A 45 6.22 -4.79 13.79
C LEU A 45 5.63 -4.08 12.56
N LEU A 46 5.94 -2.80 12.38
CA LEU A 46 5.49 -2.01 11.23
C LEU A 46 6.13 -2.49 9.92
N GLU A 47 7.42 -2.81 9.92
CA GLU A 47 8.14 -3.36 8.77
C GLU A 47 7.59 -4.73 8.39
N GLN A 48 7.38 -5.63 9.35
CA GLN A 48 6.78 -6.95 9.08
C GLN A 48 5.39 -6.83 8.45
N ARG A 49 4.58 -5.88 8.93
CA ARG A 49 3.25 -5.61 8.37
C ARG A 49 3.32 -5.02 6.97
N LEU A 50 4.27 -4.11 6.73
CA LEU A 50 4.53 -3.54 5.42
C LEU A 50 4.94 -4.63 4.41
N GLU A 51 5.87 -5.49 4.79
CA GLU A 51 6.33 -6.59 3.94
C GLU A 51 5.24 -7.62 3.67
N ALA A 52 4.43 -7.97 4.68
CA ALA A 52 3.30 -8.88 4.50
C ALA A 52 2.31 -8.30 3.47
N ASN A 53 1.96 -7.02 3.60
CA ASN A 53 1.11 -6.32 2.63
C ASN A 53 1.72 -6.30 1.23
N GLN A 54 3.03 -6.03 1.11
CA GLN A 54 3.71 -6.02 -0.17
C GLN A 54 3.74 -7.41 -0.81
N ARG A 55 4.00 -8.48 -0.05
CA ARG A 55 4.01 -9.86 -0.53
C ARG A 55 2.63 -10.30 -1.03
N GLU A 56 1.57 -9.98 -0.30
CA GLU A 56 0.19 -10.31 -0.72
C GLU A 56 -0.25 -9.52 -1.97
N LEU A 57 0.09 -8.23 -2.04
CA LEU A 57 -0.18 -7.39 -3.21
C LEU A 57 0.60 -7.87 -4.44
N MET A 58 1.88 -8.23 -4.28
CA MET A 58 2.71 -8.76 -5.37
C MET A 58 2.22 -10.12 -5.85
N GLY A 59 1.82 -11.02 -4.95
CA GLY A 59 1.31 -12.35 -5.31
C GLY A 59 0.07 -12.26 -6.21
N ASN A 60 -0.91 -11.44 -5.81
CA ASN A 60 -2.12 -11.25 -6.61
C ASN A 60 -1.89 -10.39 -7.86
N SER A 61 -1.08 -9.33 -7.78
CA SER A 61 -0.75 -8.49 -8.95
C SER A 61 0.02 -9.28 -10.00
N LEU A 62 0.99 -10.12 -9.61
CA LEU A 62 1.74 -10.97 -10.53
C LEU A 62 0.84 -12.05 -11.16
N TYR A 63 -0.04 -12.67 -10.37
CA TYR A 63 -1.00 -13.65 -10.88
C TYR A 63 -1.98 -13.02 -11.88
N ILE A 64 -2.54 -11.85 -11.56
CA ILE A 64 -3.43 -11.11 -12.47
C ILE A 64 -2.65 -10.63 -13.70
N HIS A 65 -1.42 -10.16 -13.56
CA HIS A 65 -0.58 -9.75 -14.68
C HIS A 65 -0.27 -10.94 -15.61
N GLN A 66 0.03 -12.12 -15.07
CA GLN A 66 0.25 -13.33 -15.86
C GLN A 66 -1.02 -13.76 -16.59
N LYS A 67 -2.18 -13.74 -15.90
CA LYS A 67 -3.49 -14.02 -16.51
C LYS A 67 -3.80 -13.03 -17.62
N ASN A 68 -3.59 -11.73 -17.40
CA ASN A 68 -3.84 -10.70 -18.39
C ASN A 68 -2.88 -10.79 -19.59
N ARG A 69 -1.61 -11.17 -19.38
CA ARG A 69 -0.68 -11.47 -20.48
C ARG A 69 -1.19 -12.65 -21.31
N LEU A 70 -1.56 -13.76 -20.67
CA LEU A 70 -2.08 -14.93 -21.37
C LEU A 70 -3.33 -14.60 -22.20
N LEU A 71 -4.24 -13.77 -21.65
CA LEU A 71 -5.43 -13.30 -22.37
C LEU A 71 -5.07 -12.37 -23.54
N ALA A 72 -4.06 -11.51 -23.39
CA ALA A 72 -3.57 -10.65 -24.46
C ALA A 72 -2.93 -11.47 -25.59
N ASP A 73 -2.08 -12.44 -25.25
CA ASP A 73 -1.45 -13.35 -26.21
C ASP A 73 -2.52 -14.16 -26.96
N LEU A 74 -3.53 -14.69 -26.26
CA LEU A 74 -4.67 -15.38 -26.90
C LEU A 74 -5.42 -14.48 -27.87
N LYS A 75 -5.65 -13.22 -27.49
CA LYS A 75 -6.32 -12.24 -28.35
C LYS A 75 -5.49 -11.90 -29.60
N GLU A 76 -4.18 -11.78 -29.47
CA GLU A 76 -3.27 -11.51 -30.57
C GLU A 76 -3.26 -12.68 -31.57
N HIS A 77 -3.11 -13.93 -31.10
CA HIS A 77 -3.20 -15.11 -31.96
C HIS A 77 -4.55 -15.20 -32.68
N MET A 78 -5.66 -14.84 -32.02
CA MET A 78 -6.97 -14.78 -32.68
C MET A 78 -7.03 -13.68 -33.75
N GLN A 79 -6.39 -12.54 -33.55
CA GLN A 79 -6.30 -11.46 -34.54
C GLN A 79 -5.42 -11.84 -35.74
N GLU A 80 -4.32 -12.54 -35.52
CA GLU A 80 -3.47 -13.08 -36.59
C GLU A 80 -4.20 -14.12 -37.43
N MET A 81 -4.95 -15.02 -36.79
CA MET A 81 -5.84 -15.96 -37.50
C MET A 81 -6.90 -15.22 -38.32
N ASP A 82 -7.40 -14.10 -37.82
CA ASP A 82 -8.36 -13.23 -38.50
C ASP A 82 -7.80 -12.64 -39.79
N ALA A 83 -6.56 -12.17 -39.74
CA ALA A 83 -5.84 -11.61 -40.88
C ALA A 83 -5.44 -12.69 -41.90
N THR A 84 -5.11 -13.89 -41.42
CA THR A 84 -4.62 -15.00 -42.25
C THR A 84 -5.75 -15.76 -42.95
N TYR A 85 -6.93 -15.85 -42.32
CA TYR A 85 -8.08 -16.60 -42.83
C TYR A 85 -9.40 -15.80 -42.78
N PRO A 86 -9.53 -14.72 -43.57
CA PRO A 86 -10.65 -13.77 -43.47
C PRO A 86 -12.04 -14.37 -43.75
N HIS A 87 -12.13 -15.52 -44.43
CA HIS A 87 -13.38 -16.19 -44.78
C HIS A 87 -13.66 -17.48 -44.00
N ALA A 88 -12.77 -17.90 -43.10
CA ALA A 88 -12.84 -19.22 -42.46
C ALA A 88 -13.47 -19.23 -41.05
N ARG A 89 -14.02 -18.10 -40.59
CA ARG A 89 -14.39 -17.94 -39.16
C ARG A 89 -15.66 -18.73 -38.77
N PRO A 90 -15.56 -19.71 -37.85
CA PRO A 90 -16.70 -20.26 -37.16
C PRO A 90 -17.25 -19.23 -36.15
N GLU A 91 -18.57 -19.18 -35.95
CA GLU A 91 -19.21 -18.32 -34.94
C GLU A 91 -18.63 -18.51 -33.52
N ALA A 92 -18.14 -19.71 -33.21
CA ALA A 92 -17.50 -20.04 -31.94
C ALA A 92 -16.24 -19.18 -31.64
N LEU A 93 -15.41 -18.89 -32.65
CA LEU A 93 -14.20 -18.05 -32.48
C LEU A 93 -14.59 -16.60 -32.15
N LYS A 94 -15.67 -16.11 -32.77
CA LYS A 94 -16.21 -14.76 -32.52
C LYS A 94 -16.80 -14.67 -31.11
N SER A 95 -17.51 -15.71 -30.67
CA SER A 95 -18.03 -15.81 -29.31
C SER A 95 -16.92 -15.80 -28.26
N ILE A 96 -15.83 -16.56 -28.47
CA ILE A 96 -14.68 -16.58 -27.55
C ILE A 96 -14.04 -15.19 -27.47
N GLN A 97 -13.90 -14.50 -28.61
CA GLN A 97 -13.33 -13.14 -28.65
C GLN A 97 -14.20 -12.13 -27.88
N SER A 98 -15.53 -12.25 -27.95
CA SER A 98 -16.46 -11.44 -27.16
C SER A 98 -16.42 -11.78 -25.67
N SER A 99 -16.38 -13.06 -25.29
CA SER A 99 -16.26 -13.47 -23.88
C SER A 99 -14.93 -13.04 -23.24
N LEU A 100 -13.85 -12.96 -24.02
CA LEU A 100 -12.57 -12.37 -23.57
C LEU A 100 -12.65 -10.85 -23.39
N GLN A 101 -13.59 -10.18 -24.06
CA GLN A 101 -13.86 -8.75 -23.88
C GLN A 101 -14.84 -8.45 -22.74
N ASP A 102 -15.62 -9.44 -22.30
CA ASP A 102 -16.63 -9.25 -21.26
C ASP A 102 -15.97 -8.95 -19.91
N GLY A 103 -16.22 -7.74 -19.39
CA GLY A 103 -15.64 -7.21 -18.15
C GLY A 103 -16.08 -7.92 -16.86
N GLN A 104 -16.79 -9.05 -16.94
CA GLN A 104 -17.31 -9.78 -15.78
C GLN A 104 -16.20 -10.27 -14.84
N HIS A 105 -15.02 -10.62 -15.37
CA HIS A 105 -13.87 -10.99 -14.53
C HIS A 105 -13.24 -9.82 -13.78
N LEU A 106 -13.38 -8.58 -14.26
CA LEU A 106 -12.77 -7.41 -13.61
C LEU A 106 -13.43 -7.06 -12.28
N ASP A 107 -14.72 -7.37 -12.12
CA ASP A 107 -15.48 -7.08 -10.89
C ASP A 107 -15.25 -8.14 -9.81
N GLU A 108 -15.09 -9.41 -10.18
CA GLU A 108 -14.73 -10.47 -9.23
C GLU A 108 -13.31 -10.26 -8.65
N GLU A 109 -12.34 -9.95 -9.51
CA GLU A 109 -10.96 -9.63 -9.09
C GLU A 109 -10.93 -8.37 -8.21
N TRP A 110 -11.79 -7.39 -8.51
CA TRP A 110 -11.96 -6.21 -7.65
C TRP A 110 -12.49 -6.55 -6.28
N ASN A 111 -13.50 -7.41 -6.17
CA ASN A 111 -14.07 -7.78 -4.87
C ASN A 111 -13.05 -8.52 -4.00
N LYS A 112 -12.23 -9.40 -4.60
CA LYS A 112 -11.11 -10.05 -3.90
C LYS A 112 -10.07 -9.03 -3.43
N PHE A 113 -9.63 -8.14 -4.30
CA PHE A 113 -8.71 -7.05 -3.94
C PHE A 113 -9.29 -6.21 -2.81
N LYS A 114 -10.55 -5.79 -2.92
CA LYS A 114 -11.23 -4.92 -1.97
C LYS A 114 -11.29 -5.55 -0.58
N LEU A 115 -11.62 -6.85 -0.49
CA LEU A 115 -11.67 -7.58 0.77
C LEU A 115 -10.32 -7.54 1.51
N HIS A 116 -9.22 -7.83 0.79
CA HIS A 116 -7.87 -7.79 1.38
C HIS A 116 -7.47 -6.34 1.71
N PHE A 117 -7.78 -5.40 0.84
CA PHE A 117 -7.50 -3.98 1.06
C PHE A 117 -8.20 -3.47 2.33
N GLU A 118 -9.46 -3.83 2.58
CA GLU A 118 -10.20 -3.41 3.78
C GLU A 118 -9.69 -4.06 5.08
N GLN A 119 -9.02 -5.21 5.01
CA GLN A 119 -8.33 -5.81 6.17
C GLN A 119 -7.09 -5.00 6.57
N VAL A 120 -6.39 -4.44 5.58
CA VAL A 120 -5.18 -3.63 5.79
C VAL A 120 -5.51 -2.18 6.12
N HIS A 121 -6.53 -1.64 5.45
CA HIS A 121 -7.02 -0.26 5.58
C HIS A 121 -8.49 -0.26 6.03
N PRO A 122 -8.77 -0.57 7.31
CA PRO A 122 -10.13 -0.53 7.84
C PRO A 122 -10.77 0.84 7.62
N SER A 123 -12.07 0.84 7.32
CA SER A 123 -12.87 2.06 7.07
C SER A 123 -12.46 2.91 5.86
N PHE A 124 -11.40 2.58 5.12
CA PHE A 124 -10.90 3.42 4.02
C PHE A 124 -11.98 3.83 3.01
N PHE A 125 -12.73 2.86 2.47
CA PHE A 125 -13.78 3.18 1.49
C PHE A 125 -14.94 3.96 2.11
N LYS A 126 -15.25 3.69 3.38
CA LYS A 126 -16.29 4.42 4.12
C LYS A 126 -15.89 5.88 4.30
N ASP A 127 -14.66 6.13 4.75
CA ASP A 127 -14.14 7.47 5.01
C ASP A 127 -13.95 8.25 3.71
N LEU A 128 -13.42 7.59 2.66
CA LEU A 128 -13.27 8.17 1.33
C LEU A 128 -14.63 8.56 0.72
N GLN A 129 -15.65 7.70 0.83
CA GLN A 129 -16.99 7.99 0.35
C GLN A 129 -17.66 9.10 1.18
N ALA A 130 -17.42 9.15 2.49
CA ALA A 130 -17.94 10.21 3.34
C ALA A 130 -17.33 11.57 3.01
N ALA A 131 -16.02 11.63 2.75
CA ALA A 131 -15.31 12.84 2.36
C ALA A 131 -15.65 13.28 0.91
N HIS A 132 -15.81 12.32 0.00
CA HIS A 132 -16.03 12.57 -1.42
C HIS A 132 -17.21 11.74 -1.97
N PRO A 133 -18.46 12.11 -1.62
CA PRO A 133 -19.66 11.33 -1.97
C PRO A 133 -19.95 11.26 -3.47
N THR A 134 -19.34 12.14 -4.28
CA THR A 134 -19.52 12.20 -5.74
C THR A 134 -18.59 11.25 -6.52
N LEU A 135 -17.74 10.49 -5.80
CA LEU A 135 -16.91 9.47 -6.42
C LEU A 135 -17.75 8.27 -6.85
N THR A 136 -17.59 7.89 -8.11
CA THR A 136 -18.14 6.66 -8.65
C THR A 136 -17.38 5.44 -8.14
N LYS A 137 -17.99 4.25 -8.23
CA LYS A 137 -17.33 2.97 -7.88
C LYS A 137 -15.99 2.79 -8.59
N TYR A 138 -15.92 3.17 -9.87
CA TYR A 138 -14.70 3.11 -10.67
C TYR A 138 -13.63 4.08 -10.15
N GLU A 139 -14.01 5.29 -9.75
CA GLU A 139 -13.10 6.28 -9.18
C GLU A 139 -12.56 5.85 -7.79
N LEU A 140 -13.39 5.24 -6.94
CA LEU A 140 -12.96 4.65 -5.67
C LEU A 140 -11.94 3.53 -5.89
N ARG A 141 -12.19 2.67 -6.89
CA ARG A 141 -11.26 1.61 -7.31
C ARG A 141 -9.91 2.16 -7.75
N LEU A 142 -9.93 3.18 -8.63
CA LEU A 142 -8.72 3.88 -9.07
C LEU A 142 -7.97 4.53 -7.91
N TYR A 143 -8.68 5.18 -6.99
CA TYR A 143 -8.06 5.82 -5.84
C TYR A 143 -7.37 4.79 -4.93
N ALA A 144 -8.02 3.66 -4.65
CA ALA A 144 -7.41 2.57 -3.88
C ALA A 144 -6.14 2.04 -4.54
N TYR A 145 -6.14 1.84 -5.86
CA TYR A 145 -4.94 1.42 -6.60
C TYR A 145 -3.80 2.44 -6.54
N PHE A 146 -4.10 3.74 -6.63
CA PHE A 146 -3.08 4.77 -6.45
C PHE A 146 -2.59 4.88 -5.01
N HIS A 147 -3.46 4.63 -4.03
CA HIS A 147 -3.11 4.70 -2.60
C HIS A 147 -2.04 3.66 -2.23
N ILE A 148 -2.07 2.48 -2.86
CA ILE A 148 -1.03 1.46 -2.72
C ILE A 148 0.14 1.64 -3.71
N ASN A 149 0.29 2.84 -4.27
CA ASN A 149 1.40 3.24 -5.15
C ASN A 149 1.56 2.42 -6.45
N LEU A 150 0.48 1.84 -6.99
CA LEU A 150 0.57 1.20 -8.31
C LEU A 150 0.85 2.23 -9.41
N SER A 151 1.71 1.84 -10.35
CA SER A 151 2.01 2.64 -11.53
C SER A 151 0.82 2.69 -12.49
N THR A 152 0.79 3.72 -13.34
CA THR A 152 -0.23 3.85 -14.40
C THR A 152 -0.26 2.63 -15.32
N LYS A 153 0.88 1.97 -15.56
CA LYS A 153 0.97 0.78 -16.42
C LYS A 153 0.36 -0.44 -15.74
N GLU A 154 0.62 -0.64 -14.45
CA GLU A 154 0.05 -1.74 -13.68
C GLU A 154 -1.47 -1.58 -13.54
N ILE A 155 -1.95 -0.37 -13.23
CA ILE A 155 -3.39 -0.09 -13.15
C ILE A 155 -4.07 -0.32 -14.51
N ALA A 156 -3.42 0.09 -15.60
CA ALA A 156 -3.93 -0.14 -16.95
C ALA A 156 -4.08 -1.63 -17.27
N ALA A 157 -3.08 -2.43 -16.88
CA ALA A 157 -3.14 -3.89 -17.01
C ALA A 157 -4.26 -4.48 -16.14
N LEU A 158 -4.38 -4.07 -14.87
CA LEU A 158 -5.42 -4.55 -13.95
C LEU A 158 -6.85 -4.22 -14.41
N LEU A 159 -7.03 -3.07 -15.06
CA LEU A 159 -8.33 -2.60 -15.56
C LEU A 159 -8.60 -2.98 -17.02
N ASN A 160 -7.64 -3.62 -17.69
CA ASN A 160 -7.69 -3.94 -19.11
C ASN A 160 -8.02 -2.72 -20.01
N ILE A 161 -7.35 -1.60 -19.77
CA ILE A 161 -7.53 -0.34 -20.52
C ILE A 161 -6.18 0.24 -20.94
N ALA A 162 -6.21 1.23 -21.84
CA ALA A 162 -5.00 1.94 -22.23
C ALA A 162 -4.40 2.74 -21.05
N PRO A 163 -3.07 2.81 -20.90
CA PRO A 163 -2.42 3.68 -19.90
C PRO A 163 -2.80 5.15 -20.01
N ALA A 164 -3.12 5.64 -21.22
CA ALA A 164 -3.63 6.98 -21.44
C ALA A 164 -4.98 7.22 -20.73
N SER A 165 -5.87 6.22 -20.75
CA SER A 165 -7.17 6.26 -20.06
C SER A 165 -7.01 6.35 -18.55
N VAL A 166 -6.02 5.65 -17.98
CA VAL A 166 -5.68 5.76 -16.55
C VAL A 166 -5.18 7.15 -16.20
N ARG A 167 -4.29 7.75 -17.02
CA ARG A 167 -3.81 9.13 -16.78
C ARG A 167 -4.94 10.14 -16.79
N GLN A 168 -5.86 10.03 -17.76
CA GLN A 168 -7.00 10.92 -17.85
C GLN A 168 -7.96 10.73 -16.66
N ALA A 169 -8.19 9.48 -16.23
CA ALA A 169 -8.98 9.19 -15.04
C ALA A 169 -8.34 9.75 -13.76
N LYS A 170 -7.01 9.65 -13.61
CA LYS A 170 -6.26 10.25 -12.50
C LYS A 170 -6.43 11.77 -12.45
N ALA A 171 -6.32 12.45 -13.59
CA ALA A 171 -6.51 13.89 -13.67
C ALA A 171 -7.93 14.32 -13.24
N ARG A 172 -8.96 13.58 -13.69
CA ARG A 172 -10.36 13.81 -13.28
C ARG A 172 -10.56 13.57 -11.78
N LEU A 173 -9.99 12.49 -11.26
CA LEU A 173 -10.05 12.11 -9.85
C LEU A 173 -9.43 13.19 -8.97
N ASN A 174 -8.21 13.65 -9.29
CA ASN A 174 -7.54 14.70 -8.54
C ASN A 174 -8.35 16.01 -8.52
N LYS A 175 -8.99 16.37 -9.65
CA LYS A 175 -9.87 17.53 -9.72
C LYS A 175 -11.11 17.39 -8.84
N LYS A 176 -11.74 16.20 -8.78
CA LYS A 176 -12.89 15.93 -7.90
C LYS A 176 -12.53 15.94 -6.41
N MET A 177 -11.31 15.55 -6.09
CA MET A 177 -10.81 15.47 -4.71
C MET A 177 -10.25 16.82 -4.21
N ASN A 178 -10.26 17.88 -5.02
CA ASN A 178 -9.60 19.16 -4.73
C ASN A 178 -8.11 19.01 -4.34
N LEU A 179 -7.42 17.98 -4.88
CA LEU A 179 -6.00 17.72 -4.61
C LEU A 179 -5.05 18.50 -5.53
N ILE A 180 -5.61 19.40 -6.35
CA ILE A 180 -4.85 20.31 -7.20
C ILE A 180 -5.24 21.72 -6.75
N GLY A 181 -4.41 22.26 -5.87
CA GLY A 181 -4.26 23.70 -5.61
C GLY A 181 -2.91 24.14 -6.15
#